data_AF-A0A5E4D1L0-F1
#
_entry.id   AF-A0A5E4D1L0-F1
#
_cell.length_a   1.000
_cell.length_b   1.000
_cell.length_c   1.000
_cell.angle_alpha   90.00
_cell.angle_beta   90.00
_cell.angle_gamma   90.00
#
_symmetry.space_group_name_H-M   'P 1'
#
loop_
_entity.id
_entity.type
_entity.pdbx_description
1 polymer ?
#
loop_
_entity_poly.entity_id
_entity_poly.type
_entity_poly.pdbx_seq_one_letter_code
_entity_poly.pdbx_strand_id
1 'polypeptide(L)' 'VIKVYSEDETSRALEVPSDITVQDVCQLLILKNHYIDDHSWILFEHLPHIGL' A
#
# COMPACT_ATOMS: atom_id res chain seq x y z
N VAL A 1 -10.69 -5.29 4.56
CA VAL A 1 -9.33 -5.10 5.12
C VAL A 1 -8.34 -5.60 4.09
N ILE A 2 -7.33 -4.80 3.76
CA ILE A 2 -6.21 -5.19 2.88
C ILE A 2 -4.91 -5.22 3.68
N LYS A 3 -3.94 -6.03 3.25
CA LYS A 3 -2.61 -6.10 3.84
C LYS A 3 -1.58 -5.64 2.82
N VAL A 4 -0.88 -4.56 3.12
CA VAL A 4 0.16 -3.98 2.26
C VAL A 4 1.52 -4.37 2.83
N TYR A 5 2.39 -4.90 1.98
CA TYR A 5 3.76 -5.28 2.33
C TYR A 5 4.74 -4.19 1.89
N SER A 6 5.81 -4.04 2.64
CA SER A 6 6.94 -3.16 2.33
C SER A 6 8.15 -4.01 1.94
N GLU A 7 9.15 -3.38 1.34
CA GLU A 7 10.39 -4.06 0.88
C GLU A 7 11.22 -4.64 2.04
N ASP A 8 10.97 -4.19 3.26
CA ASP A 8 11.60 -4.70 4.49
C ASP A 8 10.88 -5.93 5.07
N GLU A 9 9.99 -6.57 4.29
CA GLU A 9 9.14 -7.71 4.68
C GLU A 9 8.13 -7.41 5.79
N THR A 10 8.04 -6.14 6.24
CA THR A 10 6.98 -5.73 7.16
C THR A 10 5.67 -5.52 6.41
N SER A 11 4.57 -5.48 7.16
CA SER A 11 3.26 -5.29 6.56
C SER A 11 2.32 -4.52 7.47
N ARG A 12 1.35 -3.85 6.84
CA ARG A 12 0.34 -3.02 7.51
C ARG A 12 -1.05 -3.44 7.04
N ALA A 13 -1.97 -3.61 7.98
CA ALA A 13 -3.37 -3.87 7.69
C ALA A 13 -4.14 -2.55 7.61
N LEU A 14 -4.93 -2.37 6.55
CA LEU A 14 -5.75 -1.18 6.33
C LEU A 14 -7.21 -1.57 6.17
N GLU A 15 -8.08 -0.91 6.94
CA GLU A 15 -9.51 -0.88 6.67
C GLU A 15 -9.76 0.13 5.55
N VAL A 16 -10.39 -0.32 4.47
CA VAL A 16 -10.66 0.46 3.27
C VAL A 16 -12.05 0.14 2.75
N PRO A 17 -12.77 1.11 2.17
CA PRO A 17 -14.04 0.86 1.51
C PRO A 17 -13.82 0.12 0.18
N SER A 18 -14.89 -0.45 -0.38
CA SER A 18 -14.81 -1.27 -1.61
C SER A 18 -14.50 -0.47 -2.87
N ASP A 19 -14.75 0.83 -2.86
CA ASP A 19 -14.55 1.77 -3.97
C ASP A 19 -13.25 2.59 -3.85
N ILE A 20 -12.35 2.18 -2.95
CA ILE A 20 -11.07 2.87 -2.74
C ILE A 20 -10.19 2.81 -4.00
N THR A 21 -9.50 3.92 -4.31
CA THR A 21 -8.50 3.95 -5.38
C THR A 21 -7.10 3.64 -4.85
N VAL A 22 -6.17 3.27 -5.74
CA VAL A 22 -4.76 3.07 -5.37
C VAL A 22 -4.14 4.34 -4.79
N GLN A 23 -4.50 5.51 -5.34
CA GLN A 23 -4.01 6.79 -4.84
C GLN A 23 -4.47 7.05 -3.41
N ASP A 24 -5.73 6.74 -3.08
CA ASP A 24 -6.25 6.88 -1.72
C ASP A 24 -5.50 5.97 -0.75
N VAL A 25 -5.16 4.74 -1.16
CA VAL A 25 -4.36 3.82 -0.33
C VAL A 25 -2.96 4.38 -0.08
N CYS A 26 -2.27 4.90 -1.10
CA CYS A 26 -0.97 5.56 -0.94
C CYS A 26 -1.06 6.73 0.05
N GLN A 27 -2.06 7.60 -0.11
CA GLN A 27 -2.28 8.75 0.77
C GLN A 27 -2.59 8.32 2.21
N LEU A 28 -3.37 7.26 2.41
CA LEU A 28 -3.62 6.68 3.74
C LEU A 28 -2.33 6.15 4.38
N LEU A 29 -1.45 5.50 3.61
CA LEU A 29 -0.17 5.01 4.12
C LEU A 29 0.74 6.17 4.53
N ILE A 30 0.82 7.20 3.71
CA ILE A 30 1.60 8.42 4.00
C ILE A 30 1.11 9.03 5.31
N LEU A 31 -0.20 9.26 5.42
CA LEU A 31 -0.82 9.88 6.59
C LEU A 31 -0.61 9.05 7.87
N LYS A 32 -0.87 7.73 7.81
CA LYS A 32 -0.83 6.86 9.01
C LYS A 32 0.58 6.59 9.53
N ASN A 33 1.59 6.66 8.66
CA ASN A 33 2.96 6.28 9.02
C ASN A 33 3.92 7.48 9.07
N HIS A 34 3.40 8.69 8.91
CA HIS A 34 4.19 9.93 8.87
C HIS A 34 5.29 9.90 7.79
N TYR A 35 4.97 9.32 6.63
CA TYR A 35 5.87 9.34 5.49
C TYR A 35 5.82 10.67 4.75
N ILE A 36 6.79 10.88 3.87
CA ILE A 36 6.86 12.06 3.01
C ILE A 36 6.04 11.79 1.74
N ASP A 37 5.15 12.71 1.37
CA ASP A 37 4.51 12.69 0.05
C ASP A 37 5.44 13.34 -0.98
N ASP A 38 6.21 12.51 -1.68
CA ASP A 38 7.08 12.89 -2.78
C ASP A 38 6.47 12.54 -4.16
N HIS A 39 5.18 12.15 -4.17
CA HIS A 39 4.47 11.64 -5.35
C HIS A 39 5.12 10.44 -6.04
N SER A 40 6.05 9.73 -5.38
CA SER A 40 6.70 8.52 -5.90
C SER A 40 6.09 7.22 -5.37
N TRP A 41 5.13 7.32 -4.45
CA TRP A 41 4.43 6.19 -3.84
C TRP A 41 3.58 5.43 -4.85
N ILE A 42 3.92 4.17 -5.05
CA ILE A 42 3.24 3.25 -5.97
C ILE A 42 2.88 1.98 -5.19
N LEU A 43 1.72 1.40 -5.52
CA LEU A 43 1.29 0.10 -5.02
C LEU A 43 1.42 -0.93 -6.15
N PHE A 44 1.98 -2.09 -5.85
CA PHE A 44 2.11 -3.20 -6.79
C PHE A 44 1.35 -4.42 -6.31
N GLU A 45 0.80 -5.19 -7.25
CA GLU A 45 0.34 -6.55 -6.99
C GLU A 45 1.52 -7.51 -7.18
N HIS A 46 1.79 -8.36 -6.18
CA HIS A 46 2.85 -9.36 -6.23
C HIS A 46 2.23 -10.76 -6.21
N LEU A 47 2.56 -11.55 -7.24
CA LEU A 47 2.08 -12.89 -7.54
C LEU A 47 3.27 -13.87 -7.51
N PRO A 48 3.73 -14.27 -6.31
CA PRO A 48 4.99 -15.01 -6.13
C PRO A 48 5.02 -16.36 -6.86
N HIS A 49 3.86 -17.00 -7.07
CA HIS A 49 3.78 -18.30 -7.75
C HIS A 49 4.14 -18.24 -9.24
N ILE A 50 4.00 -17.08 -9.86
CA ILE A 50 4.33 -16.86 -11.28
C ILE A 50 5.50 -15.88 -11.45
N GLY A 51 6.08 -15.39 -10.35
CA GLY A 51 7.18 -14.44 -10.36
C GLY A 51 6.82 -13.09 -10.98
N LEU A 52 5.55 -12.67 -10.85
CA LEU A 52 5.04 -11.39 -11.33
C LEU A 52 4.80 -10.44 -10.15
#